data_AF-A0A951WBE3-F1
#
_entry.id   AF-A0A951WBE3-F1
#
_cell.length_a   1.000
_cell.length_b   1.000
_cell.length_c   1.000
_cell.angle_alpha   90.00
_cell.angle_beta   90.00
_cell.angle_gamma   90.00
#
_symmetry.space_group_name_H-M   'P 1'
#
loop_
_entity.id
_entity.type
_entity.pdbx_description
1 polymer ?
#
loop_
_entity_poly.entity_id
_entity_poly.type
_entity_poly.pdbx_seq_one_letter_code
_entity_poly.pdbx_strand_id
1 'polypeptide(L)'
;MEGIRYAYGMIDLTFENLQKVILKASVSKEVNNLYCYEIFKEAWSIIDLSWRLRNIICLFNSRPDEIKENVDNPIDITFFNSIREFRNTLQHIDERINEVLIPENTYLWGTLSWIYTKDIQTFYSILLAPGHPRPGHPRGFGKLINPAGQTIYRPISHITLNSINRQKLEISLNLTELRININQMMLEIESVLKPQIEKMDNSKRFAQDLMIVVKMAPVMD
;
A
#
# COMPACT_ATOMS: atom_id res chain seq x y z
N MET A 1 -1.11 -18.22 -10.14
CA MET A 1 -0.69 -17.06 -10.94
C MET A 1 -1.75 -15.97 -10.97
N GLU A 2 -3.01 -16.30 -11.29
CA GLU A 2 -4.09 -15.31 -11.36
C GLU A 2 -4.32 -14.56 -10.04
N GLY A 3 -4.30 -15.25 -8.88
CA GLY A 3 -4.40 -14.59 -7.58
C GLY A 3 -3.26 -13.59 -7.30
N ILE A 4 -2.05 -13.86 -7.79
CA ILE A 4 -0.91 -12.92 -7.70
C ILE A 4 -1.17 -11.72 -8.63
N ARG A 5 -1.55 -11.97 -9.89
CA ARG A 5 -1.88 -10.93 -10.88
C ARG A 5 -2.98 -9.99 -10.36
N TYR A 6 -4.06 -10.55 -9.82
CA TYR A 6 -5.17 -9.79 -9.28
C TYR A 6 -4.78 -9.00 -8.03
N ALA A 7 -4.08 -9.62 -7.07
CA ALA A 7 -3.62 -8.92 -5.88
C ALA A 7 -2.68 -7.77 -6.24
N TYR A 8 -1.74 -7.99 -7.16
CA TYR A 8 -0.88 -6.95 -7.70
C TYR A 8 -1.67 -5.82 -8.38
N GLY A 9 -2.57 -6.15 -9.30
CA GLY A 9 -3.40 -5.17 -10.00
C GLY A 9 -4.25 -4.33 -9.06
N MET A 10 -4.76 -4.92 -7.97
CA MET A 10 -5.47 -4.19 -6.92
C MET A 10 -4.54 -3.23 -6.17
N ILE A 11 -3.33 -3.67 -5.79
CA ILE A 11 -2.35 -2.80 -5.12
C ILE A 11 -1.99 -1.61 -6.01
N ASP A 12 -1.72 -1.86 -7.30
CA ASP A 12 -1.32 -0.82 -8.24
C ASP A 12 -2.45 0.20 -8.46
N LEU A 13 -3.68 -0.28 -8.67
CA LEU A 13 -4.87 0.57 -8.76
C LEU A 13 -5.10 1.42 -7.50
N THR A 14 -5.01 0.82 -6.32
CA THR A 14 -5.14 1.51 -5.03
C THR A 14 -4.04 2.57 -4.86
N PHE A 15 -2.80 2.27 -5.27
CA PHE A 15 -1.72 3.23 -5.21
C PHE A 15 -1.91 4.40 -6.20
N GLU A 16 -2.38 4.13 -7.42
CA GLU A 16 -2.72 5.20 -8.35
C GLU A 16 -3.84 6.10 -7.81
N ASN A 17 -4.87 5.52 -7.20
CA ASN A 17 -5.94 6.27 -6.57
C ASN A 17 -5.40 7.14 -5.44
N LEU A 18 -4.54 6.60 -4.58
CA LEU A 18 -3.85 7.36 -3.54
C LEU A 18 -3.07 8.55 -4.14
N GLN A 19 -2.28 8.33 -5.19
CA GLN A 19 -1.54 9.41 -5.86
C GLN A 19 -2.48 10.49 -6.44
N LYS A 20 -3.58 10.09 -7.08
CA LYS A 20 -4.58 11.01 -7.65
C LYS A 20 -5.19 11.90 -6.58
N VAL A 21 -5.57 11.33 -5.43
CA VAL A 21 -6.21 12.06 -4.33
C VAL A 21 -5.20 12.96 -3.61
N ILE A 22 -3.99 12.45 -3.34
CA ILE A 22 -2.90 13.25 -2.75
C ILE A 22 -2.55 14.43 -3.66
N LEU A 23 -2.49 14.24 -4.98
CA LEU A 23 -2.20 15.32 -5.91
C LEU A 23 -3.28 16.40 -5.86
N LYS A 24 -4.56 16.00 -5.87
CA LYS A 24 -5.68 16.94 -5.71
C LYS A 24 -5.57 17.73 -4.41
N ALA A 25 -5.33 17.05 -3.28
CA ALA A 25 -5.15 17.69 -1.98
C ALA A 25 -3.97 18.69 -1.99
N SER A 26 -2.83 18.28 -2.56
CA SER A 26 -1.61 19.09 -2.63
C SER A 26 -1.77 20.36 -3.46
N VAL A 27 -2.53 20.28 -4.56
CA VAL A 27 -2.82 21.44 -5.43
C VAL A 27 -3.85 22.37 -4.79
N SER A 28 -4.90 21.82 -4.18
CA SER A 28 -6.00 22.62 -3.64
C SER A 28 -5.60 23.52 -2.46
N LYS A 29 -4.55 23.16 -1.71
CA LYS A 29 -4.07 23.82 -0.48
C LYS A 29 -5.10 23.94 0.66
N GLU A 30 -6.37 23.63 0.42
CA GLU A 30 -7.44 23.57 1.40
C GLU A 30 -7.60 22.14 1.96
N VAL A 31 -7.85 22.06 3.27
CA VAL A 31 -8.11 20.77 3.92
C VAL A 31 -9.56 20.37 3.63
N ASN A 32 -9.75 19.47 2.67
CA ASN A 32 -11.03 18.82 2.43
C ASN A 32 -11.07 17.47 3.15
N ASN A 33 -12.00 17.32 4.10
CA ASN A 33 -12.16 16.10 4.89
C ASN A 33 -12.34 14.85 4.03
N LEU A 34 -13.00 14.96 2.87
CA LEU A 34 -13.20 13.84 1.96
C LEU A 34 -11.86 13.31 1.42
N TYR A 35 -10.94 14.21 1.05
CA TYR A 35 -9.59 13.82 0.63
C TYR A 35 -8.83 13.16 1.77
N CYS A 36 -8.95 13.68 2.99
CA CYS A 36 -8.30 13.08 4.15
C CYS A 36 -8.75 11.63 4.38
N TYR A 37 -10.06 11.37 4.33
CA TYR A 37 -10.60 10.01 4.50
C TYR A 37 -10.15 9.07 3.38
N GLU A 38 -10.20 9.54 2.13
CA GLU A 38 -9.79 8.74 0.97
C GLU A 38 -8.29 8.43 0.99
N ILE A 39 -7.44 9.40 1.36
CA ILE A 39 -5.99 9.20 1.52
C ILE A 39 -5.69 8.09 2.54
N PHE A 40 -6.27 8.15 3.73
CA PHE A 40 -6.04 7.11 4.75
C PHE A 40 -6.63 5.76 4.32
N LYS A 41 -7.83 5.75 3.71
CA LYS A 41 -8.45 4.52 3.18
C LYS A 41 -7.52 3.83 2.18
N GLU A 42 -7.02 4.55 1.18
CA GLU A 42 -6.15 3.94 0.15
C GLU A 42 -4.79 3.54 0.74
N ALA A 43 -4.19 4.35 1.62
CA ALA A 43 -2.93 4.04 2.28
C ALA A 43 -2.99 2.73 3.09
N TRP A 44 -4.03 2.56 3.91
CA TRP A 44 -4.24 1.33 4.69
C TRP A 44 -4.66 0.15 3.80
N SER A 45 -5.35 0.40 2.69
CA SER A 45 -5.69 -0.64 1.72
C SER A 45 -4.44 -1.21 1.02
N ILE A 46 -3.46 -0.38 0.67
CA ILE A 46 -2.17 -0.83 0.12
C ILE A 46 -1.49 -1.80 1.09
N ILE A 47 -1.48 -1.49 2.39
CA ILE A 47 -0.87 -2.31 3.44
C ILE A 47 -1.55 -3.68 3.51
N ASP A 48 -2.88 -3.72 3.57
CA ASP A 48 -3.64 -4.98 3.65
C ASP A 48 -3.46 -5.82 2.39
N LEU A 49 -3.63 -5.22 1.20
CA LEU A 49 -3.47 -5.91 -0.08
C LEU A 49 -2.04 -6.44 -0.27
N SER A 50 -1.04 -5.66 0.10
CA SER A 50 0.37 -6.07 0.07
C SER A 50 0.61 -7.28 0.98
N TRP A 51 0.05 -7.28 2.19
CA TRP A 51 0.17 -8.42 3.08
C TRP A 51 -0.52 -9.68 2.52
N ARG A 52 -1.67 -9.52 1.87
CA ARG A 52 -2.36 -10.64 1.16
C ARG A 52 -1.51 -11.18 0.02
N LEU A 53 -0.93 -10.31 -0.81
CA LEU A 53 -0.02 -10.70 -1.89
C LEU A 53 1.16 -11.52 -1.35
N ARG A 54 1.80 -11.06 -0.27
CA ARG A 54 2.87 -11.81 0.40
C ARG A 54 2.43 -13.20 0.82
N ASN A 55 1.24 -13.34 1.42
CA ASN A 55 0.74 -14.65 1.84
C ASN A 55 0.49 -15.58 0.65
N ILE A 56 -0.06 -15.06 -0.45
CA ILE A 56 -0.22 -15.83 -1.69
C ILE A 56 1.15 -16.32 -2.19
N ILE A 57 2.15 -15.44 -2.25
CA ILE A 57 3.51 -15.79 -2.71
C ILE A 57 4.16 -16.84 -1.81
N CYS A 58 4.05 -16.70 -0.49
CA CYS A 58 4.57 -17.70 0.44
C CYS A 58 3.92 -19.08 0.25
N LEU A 59 2.60 -19.12 -0.03
CA LEU A 59 1.92 -20.38 -0.33
C LEU A 59 2.44 -21.01 -1.64
N PHE A 60 2.76 -20.20 -2.65
CA PHE A 60 3.38 -20.67 -3.88
C PHE A 60 4.78 -21.28 -3.62
N ASN A 61 5.63 -20.60 -2.86
CA ASN A 61 6.99 -21.07 -2.54
C ASN A 61 7.01 -22.32 -1.64
N SER A 62 5.93 -22.58 -0.89
CA SER A 62 5.85 -23.72 0.03
C SER A 62 5.39 -25.02 -0.64
N ARG A 63 5.04 -25.00 -1.93
CA ARG A 63 4.59 -26.22 -2.63
C ARG A 63 5.79 -27.14 -2.93
N PRO A 64 5.68 -28.46 -2.67
CA PRO A 64 6.80 -29.39 -2.81
C PRO A 64 7.21 -29.66 -4.27
N ASP A 65 6.29 -29.55 -5.22
CA ASP A 65 6.45 -30.16 -6.54
C ASP A 65 6.53 -29.11 -7.67
N GLU A 66 7.50 -29.30 -8.57
CA GLU A 66 7.67 -28.70 -9.91
C GLU A 66 8.25 -27.27 -10.05
N ILE A 67 8.16 -26.37 -9.06
CA ILE A 67 8.68 -24.99 -9.23
C ILE A 67 10.13 -24.82 -8.72
N LYS A 68 10.60 -25.71 -7.84
CA LYS A 68 11.91 -25.58 -7.18
C LYS A 68 13.11 -25.89 -8.08
N GLU A 69 12.92 -26.56 -9.20
CA GLU A 69 14.03 -26.98 -10.07
C GLU A 69 14.58 -25.88 -10.99
N ASN A 70 13.94 -24.70 -11.07
CA ASN A 70 14.33 -23.65 -12.03
C ASN A 70 14.54 -22.25 -11.42
N VAL A 71 14.65 -22.14 -10.09
CA VAL A 71 14.81 -20.84 -9.43
C VAL A 71 16.10 -20.86 -8.61
N ASP A 72 17.22 -20.59 -9.27
CA ASP A 72 18.54 -20.50 -8.64
C ASP A 72 18.64 -19.35 -7.62
N ASN A 73 17.69 -18.40 -7.62
CA ASN A 73 17.61 -17.30 -6.66
C ASN A 73 16.19 -17.14 -6.10
N PRO A 74 15.97 -17.31 -4.78
CA PRO A 74 14.65 -17.11 -4.17
C PRO A 74 14.21 -15.64 -4.33
N ILE A 75 12.95 -15.45 -4.73
CA ILE A 75 12.32 -14.12 -4.83
C ILE A 75 12.43 -13.42 -3.47
N ASP A 76 13.01 -12.22 -3.43
CA ASP A 76 13.13 -11.45 -2.20
C ASP A 76 11.76 -10.90 -1.78
N ILE A 77 11.29 -11.35 -0.61
CA ILE A 77 10.04 -10.90 0.01
C ILE A 77 10.29 -10.25 1.38
N THR A 78 11.54 -9.96 1.73
CA THR A 78 11.91 -9.44 3.05
C THR A 78 11.35 -8.05 3.30
N PHE A 79 11.15 -7.24 2.25
CA PHE A 79 10.56 -5.91 2.36
C PHE A 79 9.14 -5.92 2.95
N PHE A 80 8.39 -7.02 2.81
CA PHE A 80 7.06 -7.18 3.45
C PHE A 80 7.11 -7.24 4.97
N ASN A 81 8.27 -7.49 5.59
CA ASN A 81 8.41 -7.51 7.04
C ASN A 81 8.03 -6.17 7.68
N SER A 82 8.31 -5.06 6.99
CA SER A 82 7.93 -3.71 7.42
C SER A 82 6.41 -3.51 7.51
N ILE A 83 5.64 -4.23 6.69
CA ILE A 83 4.18 -4.12 6.61
C ILE A 83 3.49 -4.86 7.76
N ARG A 84 4.12 -5.93 8.27
CA ARG A 84 3.55 -6.79 9.31
C ARG A 84 3.09 -5.99 10.53
N GLU A 85 3.92 -5.06 11.00
CA GLU A 85 3.64 -4.23 12.16
C GLU A 85 2.45 -3.30 11.93
N PHE A 86 2.34 -2.72 10.73
CA PHE A 86 1.19 -1.90 10.36
C PHE A 86 -0.09 -2.73 10.24
N ARG A 87 -0.03 -3.90 9.62
CA ARG A 87 -1.19 -4.78 9.51
C ARG A 87 -1.69 -5.24 10.88
N ASN A 88 -0.78 -5.58 11.79
CA ASN A 88 -1.11 -5.92 13.17
C ASN A 88 -1.72 -4.73 13.92
N THR A 89 -1.24 -3.51 13.65
CA THR A 89 -1.79 -2.26 14.19
C THR A 89 -3.27 -2.13 13.87
N LEU A 90 -3.63 -2.32 12.60
CA LEU A 90 -5.01 -2.17 12.14
C LEU A 90 -5.92 -3.32 12.61
N GLN A 91 -5.43 -4.56 12.60
CA GLN A 91 -6.24 -5.72 12.99
C GLN A 91 -6.68 -5.68 14.47
N HIS A 92 -5.84 -5.15 15.34
CA HIS A 92 -6.10 -5.09 16.79
C HIS A 92 -6.45 -3.67 17.25
N ILE A 93 -7.05 -2.86 16.38
CA ILE A 93 -7.23 -1.43 16.64
C ILE A 93 -8.06 -1.15 17.91
N ASP A 94 -9.08 -1.98 18.19
CA ASP A 94 -9.96 -1.83 19.36
C ASP A 94 -9.20 -1.94 20.69
N GLU A 95 -8.38 -2.97 20.84
CA GLU A 95 -7.52 -3.16 22.02
C GLU A 95 -6.50 -2.02 22.13
N ARG A 96 -5.94 -1.63 20.97
CA ARG A 96 -4.90 -0.63 20.88
C ARG A 96 -5.34 0.78 21.22
N ILE A 97 -6.61 1.12 21.01
CA ILE A 97 -7.16 2.42 21.38
C ILE A 97 -6.88 2.70 22.86
N ASN A 98 -7.20 1.74 23.73
CA ASN A 98 -7.06 1.91 25.17
C ASN A 98 -5.62 1.69 25.66
N GLU A 99 -4.91 0.72 25.10
CA GLU A 99 -3.58 0.33 25.58
C GLU A 99 -2.45 1.27 25.12
N VAL A 100 -2.59 1.85 23.92
CA VAL A 100 -1.51 2.59 23.26
C VAL A 100 -1.96 3.97 22.81
N LEU A 101 -3.06 4.08 22.07
CA LEU A 101 -3.36 5.32 21.35
C LEU A 101 -3.81 6.45 22.28
N ILE A 102 -4.68 6.15 23.25
CA ILE A 102 -5.09 7.11 24.27
C ILE A 102 -3.90 7.47 25.20
N PRO A 103 -3.16 6.51 25.79
CA PRO A 103 -2.03 6.82 26.67
C PRO A 103 -0.89 7.59 25.98
N GLU A 104 -0.56 7.25 24.74
CA GLU A 104 0.49 7.92 23.96
C GLU A 104 -0.03 9.19 23.26
N ASN A 105 -1.30 9.52 23.44
CA ASN A 105 -1.98 10.68 22.86
C ASN A 105 -1.94 10.75 21.32
N THR A 106 -1.77 9.62 20.62
CA THR A 106 -1.44 9.59 19.19
C THR A 106 -2.66 9.49 18.26
N TYR A 107 -2.40 9.66 16.96
CA TYR A 107 -3.41 9.60 15.92
C TYR A 107 -3.80 8.15 15.61
N LEU A 108 -5.10 7.85 15.66
CA LEU A 108 -5.66 6.50 15.44
C LEU A 108 -5.20 5.87 14.12
N TRP A 109 -5.24 6.66 13.03
CA TRP A 109 -4.89 6.22 11.68
C TRP A 109 -3.41 6.50 11.33
N GLY A 110 -2.63 6.97 12.30
CA GLY A 110 -1.28 7.48 12.06
C GLY A 110 -1.27 8.86 11.41
N THR A 111 -0.13 9.22 10.84
CA THR A 111 0.08 10.44 10.05
C THR A 111 0.68 10.07 8.71
N LEU A 112 0.38 10.84 7.67
CA LEU A 112 0.86 10.57 6.33
C LEU A 112 1.61 11.80 5.82
N SER A 113 2.83 11.61 5.36
CA SER A 113 3.65 12.68 4.76
C SER A 113 4.09 12.31 3.36
N TRP A 114 4.29 13.31 2.51
CA TRP A 114 4.71 13.10 1.13
C TRP A 114 5.41 14.34 0.59
N ILE A 115 6.08 14.16 -0.55
CA ILE A 115 6.69 15.25 -1.31
C ILE A 115 5.83 15.52 -2.54
N TYR A 116 5.39 16.77 -2.70
CA TYR A 116 4.75 17.27 -3.91
C TYR A 116 5.72 18.16 -4.68
N THR A 117 5.93 17.85 -5.95
CA THR A 117 6.75 18.64 -6.86
C THR A 117 5.85 19.48 -7.76
N LYS A 118 5.87 20.80 -7.58
CA LYS A 118 5.06 21.72 -8.41
C LYS A 118 5.73 21.99 -9.76
N ASP A 119 7.05 22.17 -9.74
CA ASP A 119 7.89 22.42 -10.91
C ASP A 119 9.32 21.92 -10.64
N ILE A 120 10.28 22.22 -11.51
CA ILE A 120 11.64 21.69 -11.41
C ILE A 120 12.37 22.16 -10.14
N GLN A 121 12.00 23.32 -9.59
CA GLN A 121 12.72 23.98 -8.50
C GLN A 121 11.91 24.01 -7.19
N THR A 122 10.60 23.83 -7.26
CA THR A 122 9.68 23.98 -6.11
C THR A 122 9.16 22.63 -5.63
N PHE A 123 9.54 22.28 -4.39
CA PHE A 123 9.08 21.08 -3.69
C PHE A 123 8.35 21.48 -2.40
N TYR A 124 7.28 20.76 -2.10
CA TYR A 124 6.54 20.88 -0.86
C TYR A 124 6.64 19.57 -0.09
N SER A 125 7.07 19.65 1.16
CA SER A 125 6.92 18.55 2.13
C SER A 125 5.60 18.78 2.85
N ILE A 126 4.68 17.83 2.71
CA ILE A 126 3.31 17.95 3.23
C ILE A 126 3.10 16.86 4.27
N LEU A 127 2.39 17.21 5.35
CA LEU A 127 2.01 16.31 6.44
C LEU A 127 0.51 16.40 6.67
N LEU A 128 -0.15 15.25 6.65
CA LEU A 128 -1.54 15.07 7.02
C LEU A 128 -1.62 14.31 8.34
N ALA A 129 -2.20 14.96 9.34
CA ALA A 129 -2.52 14.36 10.63
C ALA A 129 -4.04 14.43 10.86
N PRO A 130 -4.73 13.30 11.11
CA PRO A 130 -6.17 13.29 11.25
C PRO A 130 -6.59 13.76 12.65
N GLY A 131 -7.51 14.71 12.73
CA GLY A 131 -8.06 15.20 14.00
C GLY A 131 -7.39 16.48 14.51
N HIS A 132 -7.62 16.80 15.79
CA HIS A 132 -7.15 18.05 16.36
C HIS A 132 -5.69 17.96 16.80
N PRO A 133 -4.82 18.92 16.41
CA PRO A 133 -3.46 19.01 16.93
C PRO A 133 -3.50 19.12 18.47
N ARG A 134 -2.88 18.17 19.17
CA ARG A 134 -2.89 18.15 20.64
C ARG A 134 -1.60 18.76 21.20
N PRO A 135 -1.67 19.90 21.94
CA PRO A 135 -0.51 20.47 22.60
C PRO A 135 0.13 19.44 23.55
N GLY A 136 1.46 19.38 23.58
CA GLY A 136 2.19 18.45 24.46
C GLY A 136 2.26 17.00 23.97
N HIS A 137 1.91 16.72 22.71
CA HIS A 137 2.15 15.39 22.14
C HIS A 137 3.66 15.08 22.18
N PRO A 138 4.10 14.04 22.91
CA PRO A 138 5.52 13.78 23.14
C PRO A 138 6.32 13.52 21.86
N ARG A 139 5.62 13.23 20.74
CA ARG A 139 6.22 12.94 19.43
C ARG A 139 5.85 13.96 18.35
N GLY A 140 5.23 15.10 18.72
CA GLY A 140 4.84 16.16 17.78
C GLY A 140 3.73 15.76 16.78
N PHE A 141 3.63 16.51 15.67
CA PHE A 141 2.57 16.33 14.65
C PHE A 141 2.81 15.18 13.67
N GLY A 142 3.96 14.49 13.76
CA GLY A 142 4.47 13.57 12.75
C GLY A 142 5.75 14.11 12.10
N LYS A 143 6.32 13.34 11.16
CA LYS A 143 7.58 13.68 10.50
C LYS A 143 7.35 14.20 9.08
N LEU A 144 7.77 15.45 8.85
CA LEU A 144 7.96 15.97 7.50
C LEU A 144 9.16 15.29 6.85
N ILE A 145 9.07 15.11 5.54
CA ILE A 145 10.12 14.47 4.76
C ILE A 145 11.09 15.56 4.29
N ASN A 146 12.38 15.37 4.56
CA ASN A 146 13.41 16.21 3.97
C ASN A 146 13.75 15.67 2.56
N PRO A 147 13.48 16.43 1.48
CA PRO A 147 13.78 15.97 0.12
C PRO A 147 15.28 15.90 -0.19
N ALA A 148 16.14 16.53 0.62
CA ALA A 148 17.57 16.59 0.35
C ALA A 148 18.20 15.18 0.33
N GLY A 149 18.88 14.86 -0.76
CA GLY A 149 19.55 13.57 -0.96
C GLY A 149 18.62 12.41 -1.35
N GLN A 150 17.33 12.66 -1.58
CA GLN A 150 16.36 11.63 -1.99
C GLN A 150 16.05 11.69 -3.49
N THR A 151 15.75 10.54 -4.09
CA THR A 151 15.29 10.44 -5.49
C THR A 151 13.81 10.81 -5.58
N ILE A 152 13.51 11.98 -6.17
CA ILE A 152 12.14 12.50 -6.24
C ILE A 152 11.44 12.08 -7.54
N TYR A 153 10.39 11.27 -7.42
CA TYR A 153 9.45 10.94 -8.49
C TYR A 153 8.34 11.99 -8.61
N ARG A 154 8.09 12.53 -9.80
CA ARG A 154 7.07 13.56 -10.02
C ARG A 154 5.70 12.95 -10.38
N PRO A 155 4.58 13.60 -10.03
CA PRO A 155 4.48 14.82 -9.21
C PRO A 155 4.46 14.55 -7.70
N ILE A 156 4.19 13.31 -7.28
CA ILE A 156 4.11 12.89 -5.87
C ILE A 156 5.11 11.77 -5.61
N SER A 157 5.93 11.91 -4.57
CA SER A 157 6.88 10.90 -4.11
C SER A 157 6.92 10.76 -2.60
N HIS A 158 7.60 9.71 -2.14
CA HIS A 158 7.88 9.43 -0.73
C HIS A 158 6.62 9.44 0.15
N ILE A 159 5.51 8.92 -0.36
CA ILE A 159 4.27 8.79 0.44
C ILE A 159 4.57 7.86 1.61
N THR A 160 4.64 8.42 2.82
CA THR A 160 5.11 7.74 4.02
C THR A 160 4.04 7.76 5.09
N LEU A 161 3.61 6.58 5.52
CA LEU A 161 2.70 6.41 6.66
C LEU A 161 3.53 6.21 7.93
N ASN A 162 3.26 7.01 8.95
CA ASN A 162 3.86 6.89 10.27
C ASN A 162 2.78 6.52 11.29
N SER A 163 3.08 5.57 12.16
CA SER A 163 2.19 5.13 13.24
C SER A 163 3.00 4.73 14.48
N ILE A 164 2.31 4.22 15.49
CA ILE A 164 2.92 3.61 16.67
C ILE A 164 2.59 2.12 16.65
N ASN A 165 3.46 1.25 17.14
CA ASN A 165 3.15 -0.19 17.30
C ASN A 165 2.70 -0.52 18.74
N ARG A 166 2.43 -1.80 19.05
CA ARG A 166 2.00 -2.22 20.40
C ARG A 166 3.04 -1.92 21.48
N GLN A 167 4.32 -1.96 21.13
CA GLN A 167 5.45 -1.67 22.01
C GLN A 167 5.67 -0.16 22.19
N LYS A 168 4.73 0.68 21.73
CA LYS A 168 4.83 2.14 21.77
C LYS A 168 6.04 2.67 20.99
N LEU A 169 6.55 1.94 20.01
CA LEU A 169 7.62 2.40 19.13
C LEU A 169 7.00 3.05 17.88
N GLU A 170 7.64 4.12 17.41
CA GLU A 170 7.24 4.73 16.15
C GLU A 170 7.65 3.81 14.99
N ILE A 171 6.73 3.58 14.07
CA ILE A 171 6.93 2.80 12.86
C ILE A 171 6.63 3.68 11.65
N SER A 172 7.41 3.51 10.58
CA SER A 172 7.29 4.28 9.35
C SER A 172 7.34 3.33 8.14
N LEU A 173 6.48 3.57 7.17
CA LEU A 173 6.41 2.80 5.93
C LEU A 173 6.29 3.74 4.73
N ASN A 174 7.32 3.74 3.88
CA ASN A 174 7.30 4.44 2.61
C ASN A 174 6.53 3.60 1.57
N LEU A 175 5.29 3.97 1.32
CA LEU A 175 4.41 3.30 0.36
C LEU A 175 4.93 3.42 -1.08
N THR A 176 5.66 4.50 -1.41
CA THR A 176 6.26 4.67 -2.75
C THR A 176 7.34 3.62 -2.99
N GLU A 177 8.22 3.44 -2.02
CA GLU A 177 9.27 2.42 -2.06
C GLU A 177 8.68 1.01 -2.03
N LEU A 178 7.64 0.79 -1.21
CA LEU A 178 6.91 -0.47 -1.20
C LEU A 178 6.36 -0.82 -2.60
N ARG A 179 5.73 0.13 -3.31
CA ARG A 179 5.26 -0.10 -4.68
C ARG A 179 6.41 -0.44 -5.62
N ILE A 180 7.53 0.28 -5.56
CA ILE A 180 8.70 0.01 -6.40
C ILE A 180 9.20 -1.42 -6.16
N ASN A 181 9.33 -1.85 -4.91
CA ASN A 181 9.79 -3.18 -4.55
C ASN A 181 8.80 -4.26 -5.00
N ILE A 182 7.48 -4.03 -4.86
CA ILE A 182 6.46 -4.94 -5.37
C ILE A 182 6.53 -5.05 -6.89
N ASN A 183 6.67 -3.93 -7.61
CA ASN A 183 6.79 -3.94 -9.07
C ASN A 183 8.02 -4.73 -9.53
N GLN A 184 9.16 -4.52 -8.87
CA GLN A 184 10.39 -5.25 -9.17
C GLN A 184 10.24 -6.77 -8.93
N MET A 185 9.67 -7.14 -7.79
CA MET A 185 9.35 -8.53 -7.46
C MET A 185 8.39 -9.15 -8.49
N MET A 186 7.41 -8.39 -8.98
CA MET A 186 6.48 -8.86 -10.00
C MET A 186 7.16 -9.11 -11.34
N LEU A 187 8.10 -8.25 -11.76
CA LEU A 187 8.91 -8.48 -12.96
C LEU A 187 9.75 -9.76 -12.85
N GLU A 188 10.30 -10.04 -11.66
CA GLU A 188 11.03 -11.28 -11.38
C GLU A 188 10.12 -12.49 -11.48
N ILE A 189 8.94 -12.45 -10.84
CA ILE A 189 7.92 -13.52 -10.92
C ILE A 189 7.52 -13.76 -12.38
N GLU A 190 7.24 -12.71 -13.14
CA GLU A 190 6.90 -12.84 -14.56
C GLU A 190 8.03 -13.46 -15.37
N SER A 191 9.28 -13.08 -15.12
CA SER A 191 10.44 -13.64 -15.81
C SER A 191 10.61 -15.15 -15.58
N VAL A 192 10.38 -15.62 -14.34
CA VAL A 192 10.43 -17.04 -13.97
C VAL A 192 9.28 -17.83 -14.60
N LEU A 193 8.11 -17.22 -14.71
CA LEU A 193 6.89 -17.88 -15.19
C LEU A 193 6.78 -17.86 -16.72
N LYS A 194 7.40 -16.91 -17.41
CA LYS A 194 7.32 -16.76 -18.86
C LYS A 194 7.59 -18.06 -19.63
N PRO A 195 8.64 -18.86 -19.34
CA PRO A 195 8.89 -20.13 -20.02
C PRO A 195 7.81 -21.19 -19.78
N GLN A 196 7.10 -21.13 -18.65
CA GLN A 196 6.01 -22.04 -18.32
C GLN A 196 4.73 -21.65 -19.04
N ILE A 197 4.44 -20.33 -19.10
CA ILE A 197 3.27 -19.77 -19.77
C ILE A 197 3.36 -19.97 -21.28
N GLU A 198 4.53 -19.74 -21.89
CA GLU A 198 4.74 -19.88 -23.34
C GLU A 198 4.42 -21.30 -23.86
N LYS A 199 4.52 -22.31 -22.99
CA LYS A 199 4.18 -23.71 -23.28
C LYS A 199 2.70 -24.04 -23.13
N MET A 200 1.90 -23.16 -22.50
CA MET A 200 0.46 -23.38 -22.31
C MET A 200 -0.35 -22.91 -23.51
N ASP A 201 -1.39 -23.65 -23.88
CA ASP A 201 -2.37 -23.26 -24.92
C ASP A 201 -3.03 -21.91 -24.58
N ASN A 202 -3.07 -20.99 -25.56
CA ASN A 202 -3.62 -19.64 -25.43
C ASN A 202 -5.08 -19.62 -24.97
N SER A 203 -5.87 -20.64 -25.31
CA SER A 203 -7.28 -20.77 -24.88
C SER A 203 -7.45 -20.91 -23.37
N LYS A 204 -6.39 -21.32 -22.65
CA LYS A 204 -6.38 -21.53 -21.20
C LYS A 204 -5.70 -20.40 -20.41
N ARG A 205 -5.08 -19.43 -21.09
CA ARG A 205 -4.28 -18.36 -20.46
C ARG A 205 -5.12 -17.24 -19.81
N PHE A 206 -6.37 -17.04 -20.25
CA PHE A 206 -7.21 -15.89 -19.85
C PHE A 206 -8.70 -16.23 -19.60
N ALA A 207 -9.03 -17.51 -19.42
CA ALA A 207 -10.42 -17.99 -19.56
C ALA A 207 -11.36 -17.75 -18.36
N GLN A 208 -10.94 -17.05 -17.29
CA GLN A 208 -11.61 -17.17 -15.98
C GLN A 208 -12.23 -15.90 -15.42
N ASP A 209 -12.01 -14.74 -16.05
CA ASP A 209 -12.61 -13.47 -15.61
C ASP A 209 -14.06 -13.44 -16.12
N LEU A 210 -15.01 -13.91 -15.30
CA LEU A 210 -16.42 -14.06 -15.67
C LEU A 210 -17.29 -12.96 -15.04
N MET A 211 -17.89 -12.12 -15.87
CA MET A 211 -18.96 -11.20 -15.46
C MET A 211 -20.30 -11.70 -16.01
N ILE A 212 -21.18 -12.20 -15.13
CA ILE A 212 -22.53 -12.64 -15.50
C ILE A 212 -23.49 -11.44 -15.36
N VAL A 213 -24.09 -11.02 -16.48
CA VAL A 213 -25.12 -9.97 -16.49
C VAL A 213 -26.47 -10.59 -16.82
N VAL A 214 -27.38 -10.61 -15.85
CA VAL A 214 -28.75 -11.12 -16.04
C VAL A 214 -29.71 -9.93 -16.13
N LYS A 215 -30.36 -9.76 -17.28
CA LYS A 215 -31.45 -8.79 -17.44
C LYS A 215 -32.75 -9.41 -16.95
N MET A 216 -33.36 -8.84 -15.92
CA MET A 216 -34.65 -9.28 -15.39
C MET A 216 -35.76 -8.29 -15.81
N ALA A 217 -36.93 -8.79 -16.18
CA ALA A 217 -38.11 -7.96 -16.42
C ALA A 217 -38.82 -7.66 -15.08
N PRO A 218 -39.34 -6.44 -14.86
CA PRO A 218 -40.15 -6.16 -13.68
C PRO A 218 -41.45 -6.99 -13.76
N VAL A 219 -41.81 -7.64 -12.65
CA VAL A 219 -43.13 -8.23 -12.48
C VAL A 219 -44.12 -7.07 -12.40
N MET A 220 -45.02 -6.97 -13.38
CA MET A 220 -46.15 -6.05 -13.30
C MET A 220 -47.28 -6.77 -12.57
N ASP A 221 -47.59 -6.30 -11.36
CA ASP A 221 -48.84 -6.61 -10.65
C ASP A 221 -49.97 -5.68 -11.12
#